data_AF-A0A961WQA3-F1
#
_entry.id   AF-A0A961WQA3-F1
#
_cell.length_a   1.000
_cell.length_b   1.000
_cell.length_c   1.000
_cell.angle_alpha   90.00
_cell.angle_beta   90.00
_cell.angle_gamma   90.00
#
_symmetry.space_group_name_H-M   'P 1'
#
loop_
_entity.id
_entity.type
_entity.pdbx_description
1 polymer ?
#
loop_
_entity_poly.entity_id
_entity_poly.type
_entity_poly.pdbx_seq_one_letter_code
_entity_poly.pdbx_strand_id
1 'polypeptide(L)'
;MSASTTSRLRMALAGMLAIAMSAFPQMASAETMAPLDPPQKVKVAYVPIMKFATMYVAKQRGLFDKYGLDVELERVKSGTEAIAFLSQGTVDVGGIAIVTSLW
;
A
#
# COMPACT_ATOMS: atom_id res chain seq x y z
N MET A 1 54.86 -24.62 30.79
CA MET A 1 53.69 -25.39 30.31
C MET A 1 52.62 -24.39 29.86
N SER A 2 52.57 -24.16 28.55
CA SER A 2 51.81 -23.12 27.84
C SER A 2 50.44 -23.67 27.43
N ALA A 3 49.38 -23.45 28.23
CA ALA A 3 48.04 -23.99 27.92
C ALA A 3 46.86 -23.09 28.27
N SER A 4 47.02 -21.98 29.01
CA SER A 4 45.87 -21.18 29.50
C SER A 4 45.51 -19.97 28.63
N THR A 5 46.40 -19.50 27.73
CA THR A 5 46.17 -18.29 26.93
C THR A 5 45.30 -18.55 25.69
N THR A 6 45.40 -19.74 25.10
CA THR A 6 44.72 -20.10 23.84
C THR A 6 43.21 -20.30 23.99
N SER A 7 42.74 -20.69 25.18
CA SER A 7 41.31 -20.94 25.46
C SER A 7 40.51 -19.63 25.61
N ARG A 8 41.12 -18.60 26.22
CA ARG A 8 40.51 -17.28 26.40
C ARG A 8 40.32 -16.53 25.08
N LEU A 9 41.27 -16.71 24.15
CA LEU A 9 41.22 -16.09 22.82
C LEU A 9 40.13 -16.69 21.93
N ARG A 10 39.85 -17.99 22.06
CA ARG A 10 38.75 -18.68 21.34
C ARG A 10 37.37 -18.30 21.88
N MET A 11 37.23 -18.13 23.20
CA MET A 11 35.99 -17.66 23.82
C MET A 11 35.68 -16.20 23.49
N ALA A 12 36.70 -15.33 23.39
CA ALA A 12 36.49 -13.94 22.98
C ALA A 12 36.02 -13.81 21.52
N LEU A 13 36.55 -14.64 20.61
CA LEU A 13 36.13 -14.67 19.20
C LEU A 13 34.69 -15.20 19.03
N ALA A 14 34.30 -16.22 19.81
CA ALA A 14 32.94 -16.76 19.79
C ALA A 14 31.92 -15.77 20.37
N GLY A 15 32.30 -15.01 21.41
CA GLY A 15 31.47 -13.93 21.97
C GLY A 15 31.29 -12.74 21.02
N MET A 16 32.34 -12.34 20.30
CA MET A 16 32.27 -11.24 19.30
C MET A 16 31.47 -11.62 18.05
N LEU A 17 31.42 -12.91 17.67
CA LEU A 17 30.61 -13.37 16.54
C LEU A 17 29.11 -13.43 16.90
N ALA A 18 28.77 -13.71 18.16
CA ALA A 18 27.38 -13.73 18.63
C ALA A 18 26.76 -12.32 18.74
N ILE A 19 27.58 -11.28 18.99
CA ILE A 19 27.13 -9.88 19.07
C ILE A 19 27.00 -9.24 17.67
N ALA A 20 27.74 -9.74 16.67
CA ALA A 20 27.64 -9.26 15.29
C ALA A 20 26.33 -9.69 14.58
N MET A 21 25.69 -10.76 15.05
CA MET A 21 24.48 -11.30 14.42
C MET A 21 23.17 -10.66 14.91
N SER A 22 23.22 -9.88 16.00
CA SER A 22 22.06 -9.17 16.58
C SER A 22 21.94 -7.72 16.12
N ALA A 23 22.84 -7.26 15.25
CA ALA A 23 22.85 -5.91 14.67
C ALA A 23 22.32 -5.86 13.24
N PHE A 24 21.58 -6.88 12.78
CA PHE A 24 20.79 -6.72 11.56
C PHE A 24 19.69 -5.71 11.86
N PRO A 25 19.67 -4.53 11.20
CA PRO A 25 18.52 -3.66 11.29
C PRO A 25 17.32 -4.51 10.89
N GLN A 26 16.30 -4.54 11.76
CA GLN A 26 15.00 -5.14 11.48
C GLN A 26 14.57 -4.60 10.13
N MET A 27 14.79 -5.40 9.07
CA MET A 27 14.35 -5.10 7.72
C MET A 27 12.85 -4.91 7.87
N ALA A 28 12.38 -3.67 7.68
CA ALA A 28 10.99 -3.31 7.87
C ALA A 28 10.14 -4.39 7.20
N SER A 29 9.48 -5.21 8.00
CA SER A 29 8.57 -6.22 7.48
C SER A 29 7.52 -5.44 6.72
N ALA A 30 7.49 -5.60 5.40
CA ALA A 30 6.39 -5.08 4.61
C ALA A 30 5.13 -5.78 5.13
N GLU A 31 4.38 -5.10 6.00
CA GLU A 31 3.10 -5.61 6.49
C GLU A 31 2.24 -5.85 5.26
N THR A 32 2.05 -7.13 4.95
CA THR A 32 1.19 -7.54 3.86
C THR A 32 -0.22 -7.25 4.32
N MET A 33 -0.84 -6.19 3.78
CA MET A 33 -2.20 -5.81 4.12
C MET A 33 -3.14 -7.01 3.89
N ALA A 34 -3.80 -7.47 4.94
CA ALA A 34 -4.82 -8.50 4.84
C ALA A 34 -6.04 -7.95 4.07
N PRO A 35 -6.70 -8.78 3.23
CA PRO A 35 -7.96 -8.40 2.59
C PRO A 35 -9.05 -8.11 3.63
N LEU A 36 -9.97 -7.18 3.31
CA LEU A 36 -11.13 -6.88 4.15
C LEU A 36 -12.17 -8.01 4.07
N ASP A 37 -12.74 -8.40 5.21
CA ASP A 37 -13.80 -9.41 5.33
C ASP A 37 -14.84 -8.94 6.38
N PRO A 38 -16.11 -8.69 6.00
CA PRO A 38 -16.69 -8.87 4.66
C PRO A 38 -16.21 -7.82 3.65
N PRO A 39 -16.30 -8.11 2.33
CA PRO A 39 -15.99 -7.14 1.30
C PRO A 39 -16.76 -5.83 1.48
N GLN A 40 -16.04 -4.70 1.42
CA GLN A 40 -16.62 -3.37 1.59
C GLN A 40 -17.03 -2.78 0.25
N LYS A 41 -18.25 -2.25 0.19
CA LYS A 41 -18.74 -1.52 -0.98
C LYS A 41 -18.13 -0.14 -1.04
N VAL A 42 -17.63 0.25 -2.22
CA VAL A 42 -17.06 1.58 -2.45
C VAL A 42 -17.56 2.11 -3.78
N LYS A 43 -18.24 3.27 -3.74
CA LYS A 43 -18.68 4.02 -4.92
C LYS A 43 -17.67 5.09 -5.27
N VAL A 44 -17.21 5.08 -6.52
CA VAL A 44 -16.19 6.01 -7.02
C VAL A 44 -16.76 6.84 -8.18
N ALA A 45 -16.98 8.13 -7.94
CA ALA A 45 -17.30 9.09 -9.00
C ALA A 45 -16.04 9.50 -9.76
N TYR A 46 -16.06 9.50 -11.09
CA TYR A 46 -14.93 9.96 -11.90
C TYR A 46 -15.37 10.57 -13.24
N VAL A 47 -14.54 11.47 -13.76
CA VAL A 47 -14.69 11.99 -15.12
C VAL A 47 -14.03 11.01 -16.10
N PRO A 48 -14.69 10.58 -17.19
CA PRO A 48 -14.14 9.57 -18.11
C PRO A 48 -13.03 10.11 -19.02
N ILE A 49 -11.87 10.41 -18.43
CA ILE A 49 -10.63 10.82 -19.10
C ILE A 49 -9.50 9.82 -18.83
N MET A 50 -8.46 9.83 -19.68
CA MET A 50 -7.34 8.87 -19.61
C MET A 50 -6.62 8.83 -18.27
N LYS A 51 -6.63 9.91 -17.48
CA LYS A 51 -6.01 9.94 -16.15
C LYS A 51 -6.58 8.89 -15.18
N PHE A 52 -7.81 8.43 -15.40
CA PHE A 52 -8.46 7.42 -14.57
C PHE A 52 -8.44 6.01 -15.18
N ALA A 53 -7.70 5.78 -16.27
CA ALA A 53 -7.60 4.48 -16.91
C ALA A 53 -7.07 3.39 -15.96
N THR A 54 -6.20 3.75 -15.01
CA THR A 54 -5.62 2.83 -14.03
C THR A 54 -6.68 2.15 -13.15
N MET A 55 -7.80 2.83 -12.88
CA MET A 55 -8.91 2.28 -12.10
C MET A 55 -9.62 1.13 -12.82
N TYR A 56 -9.77 1.23 -14.15
CA TYR A 56 -10.30 0.15 -14.97
C TYR A 56 -9.35 -1.03 -15.03
N VAL A 57 -8.05 -0.78 -15.17
CA VAL A 57 -7.03 -1.85 -15.14
C VAL A 57 -7.03 -2.54 -13.78
N ALA A 58 -7.15 -1.80 -12.68
CA ALA A 58 -7.24 -2.38 -11.33
C ALA A 58 -8.47 -3.27 -11.18
N LYS A 59 -9.63 -2.83 -11.66
CA LYS A 59 -10.86 -3.65 -11.69
C LYS A 59 -10.71 -4.89 -12.57
N GLN A 60 -10.16 -4.75 -13.78
CA GLN A 60 -9.94 -5.86 -14.69
C GLN A 60 -8.97 -6.90 -14.14
N ARG A 61 -7.96 -6.47 -13.37
CA ARG A 61 -6.98 -7.35 -12.73
C ARG A 61 -7.43 -7.89 -11.37
N GLY A 62 -8.67 -7.62 -10.94
CA GLY A 62 -9.19 -8.07 -9.65
C GLY A 62 -8.42 -7.49 -8.45
N LEU A 63 -7.79 -6.32 -8.59
CA LEU A 63 -7.01 -5.72 -7.50
C LEU A 63 -7.92 -5.26 -6.36
N PHE A 64 -9.13 -4.78 -6.65
CA PHE A 64 -10.08 -4.40 -5.61
C PHE A 64 -10.59 -5.63 -4.84
N ASP A 65 -10.96 -6.69 -5.55
CA ASP A 65 -11.40 -7.96 -4.95
C ASP A 65 -10.30 -8.57 -4.07
N LYS A 66 -9.03 -8.50 -4.52
CA LYS A 66 -7.87 -8.96 -3.74
C LYS A 66 -7.79 -8.31 -2.35
N TYR A 67 -8.25 -7.07 -2.20
CA TYR A 67 -8.26 -6.35 -0.94
C TYR A 67 -9.63 -6.34 -0.25
N GLY A 68 -10.61 -7.10 -0.75
CA GLY A 68 -11.96 -7.13 -0.19
C GLY A 68 -12.75 -5.84 -0.47
N LEU A 69 -12.58 -5.23 -1.65
CA LEU A 69 -13.30 -4.03 -2.06
C LEU A 69 -14.23 -4.36 -3.24
N ASP A 70 -15.54 -4.15 -3.05
CA ASP A 70 -16.55 -4.20 -4.11
C ASP A 70 -16.74 -2.79 -4.68
N VAL A 71 -16.01 -2.49 -5.77
CA VAL A 71 -15.90 -1.15 -6.32
C VAL A 71 -16.88 -0.89 -7.48
N GLU A 72 -17.77 0.07 -7.29
CA GLU A 72 -18.67 0.62 -8.30
C GLU A 72 -18.09 1.92 -8.89
N LEU A 73 -18.02 2.00 -10.22
CA LEU A 73 -17.45 3.15 -10.92
C LEU A 73 -18.56 3.97 -11.56
N GLU A 74 -18.80 5.17 -11.02
CA GLU A 74 -19.84 6.10 -11.47
C GLU A 74 -19.23 7.21 -12.34
N ARG A 75 -19.75 7.36 -13.56
CA ARG A 75 -19.30 8.43 -14.47
C ARG A 75 -20.01 9.73 -14.13
N VAL A 76 -19.23 10.79 -13.95
CA VAL A 76 -19.73 12.16 -13.81
C VAL A 76 -19.22 13.05 -14.93
N LYS A 77 -19.86 14.20 -15.14
CA LYS A 77 -19.54 15.16 -16.20
C LYS A 77 -18.37 16.06 -15.84
N SER A 78 -18.10 16.28 -14.54
CA SER A 78 -17.04 17.19 -14.09
C SER A 78 -16.49 16.81 -12.72
N GLY A 79 -15.30 17.33 -12.38
CA GLY A 79 -14.74 17.19 -11.03
C GLY A 79 -15.60 17.91 -9.97
N THR A 80 -16.24 19.02 -10.32
CA THR A 80 -17.16 19.74 -9.43
C THR A 80 -18.38 18.89 -9.07
N GLU A 81 -18.91 18.12 -10.02
CA GLU A 81 -20.00 17.17 -9.76
C GLU A 81 -19.55 16.03 -8.83
N ALA A 82 -18.33 15.49 -9.02
CA ALA A 82 -17.76 14.51 -8.08
C ALA A 82 -17.64 15.07 -6.65
N ILE A 83 -17.25 16.34 -6.48
CA ILE A 83 -17.21 16.99 -5.16
C ILE A 83 -18.61 17.11 -4.56
N ALA A 84 -19.61 17.46 -5.37
CA ALA A 84 -20.99 17.56 -4.91
C ALA A 84 -21.50 16.21 -4.40
N PHE A 85 -21.24 15.13 -5.12
CA PHE A 85 -21.64 13.77 -4.72
C PHE A 85 -20.92 13.29 -3.46
N LEU A 86 -19.61 13.55 -3.36
CA LEU A 86 -18.84 13.29 -2.14
C LEU A 86 -19.43 14.05 -0.93
N SER A 87 -19.77 15.32 -1.12
CA SER A 87 -20.31 16.17 -0.06
C SER A 87 -21.71 15.72 0.39
N GLN A 88 -22.48 15.11 -0.51
CA GLN A 88 -23.80 14.53 -0.23
C GLN A 88 -23.71 13.12 0.35
N GLY A 89 -22.53 12.49 0.35
CA GLY A 89 -22.33 11.10 0.78
C GLY A 89 -22.94 10.07 -0.19
N THR A 90 -23.23 10.45 -1.44
CA THR A 90 -23.75 9.51 -2.45
C THR A 90 -22.65 8.65 -3.07
N VAL A 91 -21.39 9.10 -2.97
CA VAL A 91 -20.18 8.36 -3.34
C VAL A 91 -19.13 8.46 -2.23
N ASP A 92 -18.24 7.46 -2.16
CA ASP A 92 -17.19 7.37 -1.14
C ASP A 92 -15.87 7.99 -1.60
N VAL A 93 -15.61 8.00 -2.92
CA VAL A 93 -14.37 8.50 -3.53
C VAL A 93 -14.68 9.34 -4.77
N GLY A 94 -14.01 10.49 -4.90
CA GLY A 94 -14.10 11.36 -6.07
C GLY A 94 -12.77 11.44 -6.83
N GLY A 95 -12.75 10.90 -8.04
CA GLY A 95 -11.65 11.03 -8.99
C GLY A 95 -11.65 12.40 -9.65
N ILE A 96 -10.81 13.31 -9.15
CA ILE A 96 -10.67 14.67 -9.67
C ILE A 96 -9.27 14.84 -10.26
N ALA A 97 -9.20 15.35 -11.49
CA ALA A 97 -7.94 15.64 -12.15
C ALA A 97 -7.65 17.14 -12.11
N ILE A 98 -6.45 17.49 -11.67
CA ILE A 98 -5.88 18.83 -11.89
C ILE A 98 -5.14 18.81 -13.22
N VAL A 99 -5.43 19.78 -14.09
CA VAL A 99 -4.78 19.96 -15.38
C VAL A 99 -4.18 21.36 -15.42
N THR A 100 -2.99 21.50 -16.00
CA THR A 100 -2.27 22.79 -16.09
C THR A 100 -2.68 23.61 -17.32
N SER A 101 -3.59 23.10 -18.14
CA SER A 101 -4.25 23.85 -19.21
C SER A 101 -5.66 23.31 -19.46
N LEU A 102 -6.60 24.24 -19.64
CA LEU A 102 -7.95 24.02 -20.15
C LEU A 102 -7.86 24.31 -21.66
N TRP A 103 -7.54 23.31 -22.47
CA TRP A 103 -7.75 23.44 -23.91
C TRP A 103 -9.16 22.96 -24.25
#